data_AF-A0A956FLI2-F1
#
_entry.id   AF-A0A956FLI2-F1
#
_cell.length_a   1.000
_cell.length_b   1.000
_cell.length_c   1.000
_cell.angle_alpha   90.00
_cell.angle_beta   90.00
_cell.angle_gamma   90.00
#
_symmetry.space_group_name_H-M   'P 1'
#
loop_
_entity.id
_entity.type
_entity.pdbx_description
1 polymer ?
#
loop_
_entity_poly.entity_id
_entity_poly.type
_entity_poly.pdbx_seq_one_letter_code
_entity_poly.pdbx_strand_id
1 'polypeptide(L)'
;MSEEEARLLQEIIHEYCGLSHGLDSTFFLERRLGPRVESLGLSSYREYYHYLRYDPNGQRELEDLVERITTHETYLFREDYQLEAFREEILPELSRRRRVPKRLLVWSAGCSTGEEVYTIAILLRESGLFDDWLLRVVGSDISRQVVSHARRAAYGHNSFRTTDSYFQRKYFREQEGKFYVREDIRAMCSFGQLNLLSTERFDVLGRCDVIFCRNVLMYLSGEARHRIVEAFYDTLNPGGYLLLGHSESLLNVTTRFDLVHLSKDLVYRRPLE
;
A
#
# COMPACT_ATOMS: atom_id res chain seq x y z
N MET A 1 -2.02 -2.80 31.30
CA MET A 1 -1.59 -4.03 30.57
C MET A 1 -0.22 -4.46 31.11
N SER A 2 -0.01 -5.75 31.38
CA SER A 2 1.32 -6.27 31.78
C SER A 2 2.26 -6.48 30.58
N GLU A 3 3.57 -6.61 30.81
CA GLU A 3 4.52 -6.94 29.74
C GLU A 3 4.21 -8.28 29.07
N GLU A 4 3.77 -9.27 29.83
CA GLU A 4 3.39 -10.58 29.31
C GLU A 4 2.17 -10.47 28.38
N GLU A 5 1.14 -9.72 28.77
CA GLU A 5 -0.04 -9.46 27.93
C GLU A 5 0.33 -8.70 26.65
N ALA A 6 1.23 -7.72 26.75
CA ALA A 6 1.72 -6.97 25.60
C ALA A 6 2.45 -7.89 24.60
N ARG A 7 3.32 -8.79 25.08
CA ARG A 7 4.03 -9.75 24.21
C ARG A 7 3.06 -10.69 23.50
N LEU A 8 2.06 -11.24 24.20
CA LEU A 8 1.04 -12.10 23.60
C LEU A 8 0.26 -11.40 22.46
N LEU A 9 -0.08 -10.12 22.67
CA LEU A 9 -0.76 -9.31 21.65
C LEU A 9 0.17 -8.94 20.48
N GLN A 10 1.43 -8.61 20.75
CA GLN A 10 2.42 -8.36 19.70
C GLN A 10 2.63 -9.61 18.84
N GLU A 11 2.73 -10.80 19.44
CA GLU A 11 2.89 -12.07 18.75
C GLU A 11 1.72 -12.36 17.80
N ILE A 12 0.47 -12.24 18.26
CA ILE A 12 -0.69 -12.49 17.38
C ILE A 12 -0.80 -11.47 16.24
N ILE A 13 -0.46 -10.19 16.49
CA ILE A 13 -0.43 -9.16 15.45
C ILE A 13 0.67 -9.46 14.43
N HIS A 14 1.85 -9.83 14.91
CA HIS A 14 2.99 -10.19 14.09
C HIS A 14 2.69 -11.41 13.21
N GLU A 15 2.14 -12.48 13.78
CA GLU A 15 1.72 -13.66 13.02
C GLU A 15 0.68 -13.32 11.96
N TYR A 16 -0.25 -12.42 12.28
CA TYR A 16 -1.34 -12.08 11.38
C TYR A 16 -0.88 -11.21 10.21
N CYS A 17 -0.15 -10.13 10.45
CA CYS A 17 0.18 -9.13 9.42
C CYS A 17 1.65 -8.70 9.37
N GLY A 18 2.53 -9.33 10.15
CA GLY A 18 3.98 -9.14 10.07
C GLY A 18 4.48 -7.84 10.70
N LEU A 19 3.59 -7.07 11.33
CA LEU A 19 3.96 -5.83 12.02
C LEU A 19 4.86 -6.19 13.21
N SER A 20 6.01 -5.53 13.28
CA SER A 20 6.95 -5.65 14.41
C SER A 20 7.36 -4.30 14.95
N HIS A 21 7.50 -3.29 14.09
CA HIS A 21 7.95 -1.96 14.49
C HIS A 21 6.76 -1.05 14.84
N GLY A 22 6.91 -0.27 15.92
CA GLY A 22 5.87 0.64 16.39
C GLY A 22 4.87 0.01 17.38
N LEU A 23 4.97 -1.29 17.64
CA LEU A 23 4.22 -2.00 18.68
C LEU A 23 5.00 -2.11 20.00
N ASP A 24 6.27 -1.68 20.02
CA ASP A 24 7.21 -1.84 21.14
C ASP A 24 6.76 -1.11 22.43
N SER A 25 5.83 -0.17 22.29
CA SER A 25 5.28 0.55 23.43
C SER A 25 4.00 -0.13 23.92
N THR A 26 4.09 -0.77 25.08
CA THR A 26 2.92 -1.23 25.87
C THR A 26 1.86 -0.12 25.96
N PHE A 27 2.29 1.13 26.14
CA PHE A 27 1.39 2.29 26.20
C PHE A 27 0.63 2.54 24.88
N PHE A 28 1.26 2.34 23.72
CA PHE A 28 0.59 2.48 22.43
C PHE A 28 -0.55 1.46 22.28
N LEU A 29 -0.26 0.18 22.56
CA LEU A 29 -1.24 -0.89 22.51
C LEU A 29 -2.37 -0.67 23.52
N GLU A 30 -2.05 -0.31 24.75
CA GLU A 30 -3.03 -0.04 25.80
C GLU A 30 -3.98 1.11 25.40
N ARG A 31 -3.43 2.20 24.86
CA ARG A 31 -4.21 3.35 24.38
C ARG A 31 -5.14 3.00 23.20
N ARG A 32 -4.70 2.13 22.28
CA ARG A 32 -5.48 1.73 21.10
C ARG A 32 -6.53 0.66 21.42
N LEU A 33 -6.21 -0.27 22.31
CA LEU A 33 -7.02 -1.46 22.58
C LEU A 33 -7.89 -1.31 23.82
N GLY A 34 -7.53 -0.49 24.81
CA GLY A 34 -8.29 -0.30 26.06
C GLY A 34 -9.78 -0.03 25.82
N PRO A 35 -10.16 0.99 25.01
CA PRO A 35 -11.57 1.25 24.70
C PRO A 35 -12.27 0.07 24.03
N ARG A 36 -11.54 -0.76 23.27
CA ARG A 36 -12.10 -1.94 22.60
C ARG A 36 -12.34 -3.07 23.60
N VAL A 37 -11.37 -3.37 24.47
CA VAL A 37 -11.49 -4.36 25.55
C VAL A 37 -12.68 -4.04 26.45
N GLU A 38 -12.81 -2.76 26.86
CA GLU A 38 -13.98 -2.28 27.64
C GLU A 38 -15.30 -2.47 26.88
N SER A 39 -15.34 -2.13 25.58
CA SER A 39 -16.56 -2.26 24.76
C SER A 39 -17.00 -3.72 24.56
N LEU A 40 -16.07 -4.67 24.66
CA LEU A 40 -16.34 -6.11 24.58
C LEU A 40 -16.72 -6.70 25.95
N GLY A 41 -16.67 -5.90 27.02
CA GLY A 41 -16.96 -6.36 28.38
C GLY A 41 -15.91 -7.30 28.96
N LEU A 42 -14.68 -7.29 28.42
CA LEU A 42 -13.59 -8.14 28.87
C LEU A 42 -12.86 -7.50 30.05
N SER A 43 -12.46 -8.31 31.01
CA SER A 43 -11.87 -7.84 32.27
C SER A 43 -10.35 -7.64 32.20
N SER A 44 -9.70 -8.17 31.15
CA SER A 44 -8.25 -8.08 30.97
C SER A 44 -7.81 -8.19 29.50
N TYR A 45 -6.58 -7.77 29.22
CA TYR A 45 -5.95 -7.97 27.90
C TYR A 45 -5.66 -9.44 27.62
N ARG A 46 -5.44 -10.24 28.68
CA ARG A 46 -5.36 -11.70 28.57
C ARG A 46 -6.66 -12.33 28.07
N GLU A 47 -7.81 -11.92 28.60
CA GLU A 47 -9.11 -12.35 28.08
C GLU A 47 -9.31 -11.90 26.63
N TYR A 48 -8.85 -10.71 26.27
CA TYR A 48 -8.87 -10.24 24.88
C TYR A 48 -7.99 -11.09 23.96
N TYR A 49 -6.79 -11.45 24.38
CA TYR A 49 -5.95 -12.40 23.65
C TYR A 49 -6.65 -13.76 23.46
N HIS A 50 -7.29 -14.29 24.51
CA HIS A 50 -8.05 -15.53 24.42
C HIS A 50 -9.24 -15.42 23.45
N TYR A 51 -9.95 -14.29 23.48
CA TYR A 51 -11.03 -14.00 22.54
C TYR A 51 -10.52 -14.01 21.09
N LEU A 52 -9.41 -13.34 20.81
CA LEU A 52 -8.81 -13.32 19.46
C LEU A 52 -8.40 -14.72 18.97
N ARG A 53 -7.89 -15.59 19.86
CA ARG A 53 -7.37 -16.91 19.49
C ARG A 53 -8.43 -18.00 19.39
N TYR A 54 -9.43 -17.97 20.25
CA TYR A 54 -10.29 -19.13 20.50
C TYR A 54 -11.78 -18.88 20.22
N ASP A 55 -12.23 -17.62 20.16
CA ASP A 55 -13.62 -17.32 19.83
C ASP A 55 -13.88 -17.47 18.32
N PRO A 56 -15.06 -17.97 17.91
CA PRO A 56 -15.45 -18.00 16.50
C PRO A 56 -15.40 -16.63 15.79
N ASN A 57 -15.55 -15.52 16.53
CA ASN A 57 -15.44 -14.17 16.00
C ASN A 57 -14.02 -13.59 16.10
N GLY A 58 -13.07 -14.31 16.69
CA GLY A 58 -11.70 -13.85 16.95
C GLY A 58 -11.00 -13.38 15.68
N GLN A 59 -11.20 -14.07 14.55
CA GLN A 59 -10.64 -13.68 13.26
C GLN A 59 -11.13 -12.31 12.79
N ARG A 60 -12.43 -12.03 12.96
CA ARG A 60 -13.01 -10.73 12.59
C ARG A 60 -12.54 -9.63 13.51
N GLU A 61 -12.44 -9.93 14.81
CA GLU A 61 -11.88 -8.98 15.78
C GLU A 61 -10.41 -8.67 15.47
N LEU A 62 -9.63 -9.65 15.04
CA LEU A 62 -8.23 -9.45 14.68
C LEU A 62 -8.08 -8.50 13.48
N GLU A 63 -8.98 -8.56 12.51
CA GLU A 63 -9.05 -7.57 11.44
C GLU A 63 -9.36 -6.17 11.98
N ASP A 64 -10.37 -6.03 12.84
CA ASP A 64 -10.75 -4.76 13.46
C ASP A 64 -9.63 -4.21 14.38
N LEU A 65 -8.85 -5.09 15.03
CA LEU A 65 -7.67 -4.76 15.81
C LEU A 65 -6.63 -4.12 14.91
N VAL A 66 -6.28 -4.78 13.80
CA VAL A 66 -5.28 -4.29 12.86
C VAL A 66 -5.66 -2.91 12.33
N GLU A 67 -6.93 -2.70 11.96
CA GLU A 67 -7.42 -1.39 11.51
C GLU A 67 -7.16 -0.26 12.52
N ARG A 68 -7.15 -0.57 13.83
CA ARG A 68 -6.94 0.43 14.89
C ARG A 68 -5.47 0.79 15.11
N ILE A 69 -4.56 -0.14 14.82
CA ILE A 69 -3.13 0.00 15.10
C ILE A 69 -2.33 0.43 13.86
N THR A 70 -2.87 0.24 12.66
CA THR A 70 -2.26 0.69 11.41
C THR A 70 -2.23 2.22 11.31
N THR A 71 -1.12 2.76 10.80
CA THR A 71 -0.96 4.20 10.55
C THR A 71 -1.20 4.48 9.07
N HIS A 72 -1.99 5.51 8.76
CA HIS A 72 -2.49 5.79 7.41
C HIS A 72 -2.17 7.21 6.93
N GLU A 73 -0.91 7.62 7.02
CA GLU A 73 -0.50 8.95 6.54
C GLU A 73 -0.24 8.92 5.03
N THR A 74 -1.08 9.59 4.24
CA THR A 74 -0.91 9.69 2.79
C THR A 74 -1.51 10.98 2.23
N TYR A 75 -1.10 11.33 1.02
CA TYR A 75 -1.52 12.52 0.29
C TYR A 75 -1.19 12.41 -1.19
N LEU A 76 -1.89 13.18 -2.01
CA LEU A 76 -1.71 13.19 -3.45
C LEU A 76 -0.34 13.78 -3.79
N PHE A 77 0.32 13.16 -4.76
CA PHE A 77 1.66 13.56 -5.22
C PHE A 77 2.73 13.59 -4.10
N ARG A 78 2.68 12.61 -3.19
CA ARG A 78 3.72 12.39 -2.16
C ARG A 78 5.02 11.88 -2.79
N GLU A 79 6.15 12.41 -2.31
CA GLU A 79 7.52 12.08 -2.77
C GLU A 79 7.68 12.36 -4.27
N ASP A 80 7.68 13.65 -4.63
CA ASP A 80 7.69 14.17 -6.00
C ASP A 80 8.86 13.66 -6.84
N TYR A 81 10.07 13.59 -6.28
CA TYR A 81 11.26 13.06 -6.95
C TYR A 81 11.05 11.66 -7.55
N GLN A 82 10.30 10.80 -6.84
CA GLN A 82 9.97 9.45 -7.28
C GLN A 82 8.93 9.44 -8.40
N LEU A 83 7.95 10.33 -8.29
CA LEU A 83 6.92 10.50 -9.31
C LEU A 83 7.49 11.11 -10.60
N GLU A 84 8.48 12.00 -10.48
CA GLU A 84 9.27 12.50 -11.61
C GLU A 84 10.03 11.37 -12.30
N ALA A 85 10.79 10.57 -11.55
CA ALA A 85 11.51 9.42 -12.11
C ALA A 85 10.55 8.42 -12.79
N PHE A 86 9.39 8.17 -12.17
CA PHE A 86 8.34 7.34 -12.77
C PHE A 86 7.84 7.92 -14.09
N ARG A 87 7.49 9.21 -14.12
CA ARG A 87 6.95 9.89 -15.30
C ARG A 87 7.96 10.03 -16.44
N GLU A 88 9.22 10.37 -16.12
CA GLU A 88 10.21 10.83 -17.10
C GLU A 88 11.11 9.71 -17.61
N GLU A 89 11.26 8.62 -16.86
CA GLU A 89 12.19 7.54 -17.20
C GLU A 89 11.46 6.19 -17.31
N ILE A 90 10.73 5.78 -16.27
CA ILE A 90 10.07 4.46 -16.24
C ILE A 90 8.94 4.36 -17.27
N LEU A 91 8.00 5.31 -17.30
CA LEU A 91 6.88 5.28 -18.24
C LEU A 91 7.32 5.29 -19.71
N PRO A 92 8.25 6.19 -20.15
CA PRO A 92 8.80 6.14 -21.49
C PRO A 92 9.46 4.82 -21.84
N GLU A 93 10.23 4.22 -20.93
CA GLU A 93 10.84 2.92 -21.18
C GLU A 93 9.78 1.82 -21.37
N LEU A 94 8.79 1.74 -20.47
CA LEU A 94 7.72 0.76 -20.54
C LEU A 94 6.90 0.88 -21.84
N SER A 95 6.64 2.11 -22.30
CA SER A 95 5.91 2.36 -23.56
C SER A 95 6.63 1.84 -24.81
N ARG A 96 7.97 1.79 -24.79
CA ARG A 96 8.79 1.30 -25.90
C ARG A 96 8.84 -0.23 -25.98
N ARG A 97 8.46 -0.93 -24.92
CA ARG A 97 8.44 -2.40 -24.91
C ARG A 97 7.33 -2.88 -25.85
N ARG A 98 7.71 -3.58 -26.93
CA ARG A 98 6.77 -4.16 -27.90
C ARG A 98 5.97 -5.29 -27.24
N ARG A 99 4.80 -4.97 -26.70
CA ARG A 99 3.94 -5.92 -25.97
C ARG A 99 2.66 -6.23 -26.72
N VAL A 100 2.31 -7.52 -26.71
CA VAL A 100 1.03 -8.04 -27.19
C VAL A 100 0.48 -8.99 -26.12
N PRO A 101 -0.68 -8.70 -25.50
CA PRO A 101 -1.51 -7.50 -25.68
C PRO A 101 -0.88 -6.22 -25.08
N LYS A 102 -1.29 -5.05 -25.59
CA LYS A 102 -0.91 -3.73 -25.05
C LYS A 102 -1.65 -3.48 -23.74
N ARG A 103 -1.03 -3.86 -22.63
CA ARG A 103 -1.55 -3.64 -21.28
C ARG A 103 -0.45 -3.18 -20.34
N LEU A 104 -0.82 -2.34 -19.38
CA LEU A 104 0.03 -1.92 -18.30
C LEU A 104 -0.71 -2.08 -16.98
N LEU A 105 -0.14 -2.86 -16.06
CA LEU A 105 -0.66 -3.04 -14.72
C LEU A 105 0.30 -2.43 -13.69
N VAL A 106 -0.17 -1.44 -12.96
CA VAL A 106 0.55 -0.85 -11.83
C VAL A 106 -0.17 -1.24 -10.53
N TRP A 107 0.58 -1.68 -9.53
CA TRP A 107 0.03 -2.04 -8.23
C TRP A 107 0.63 -1.15 -7.13
N SER A 108 -0.22 -0.45 -6.38
CA SER A 108 0.10 0.22 -5.12
C SER A 108 -0.26 -0.69 -3.96
N ALA A 109 0.76 -1.28 -3.35
CA ALA A 109 0.70 -2.18 -2.21
C ALA A 109 0.81 -1.37 -0.90
N GLY A 110 -0.26 -1.38 -0.10
CA GLY A 110 -0.43 -0.47 1.04
C GLY A 110 -0.93 0.91 0.63
N CYS A 111 -1.96 0.95 -0.23
CA CYS A 111 -2.43 2.18 -0.87
C CYS A 111 -3.14 3.18 0.06
N SER A 112 -3.39 2.81 1.32
CA SER A 112 -4.12 3.63 2.30
C SER A 112 -5.45 4.14 1.72
N THR A 113 -5.74 5.44 1.85
CA THR A 113 -6.97 6.08 1.37
C THR A 113 -6.98 6.36 -0.15
N GLY A 114 -6.01 5.82 -0.91
CA GLY A 114 -6.04 5.77 -2.37
C GLY A 114 -5.34 6.92 -3.09
N GLU A 115 -4.80 7.92 -2.37
CA GLU A 115 -4.11 9.06 -2.98
C GLU A 115 -2.97 8.65 -3.92
N GLU A 116 -2.16 7.65 -3.53
CA GLU A 116 -1.07 7.15 -4.38
C GLU A 116 -1.61 6.53 -5.68
N VAL A 117 -2.67 5.71 -5.59
CA VAL A 117 -3.30 5.05 -6.75
C VAL A 117 -3.83 6.07 -7.74
N TYR A 118 -4.52 7.11 -7.27
CA TYR A 118 -5.03 8.16 -8.15
C TYR A 118 -3.92 9.05 -8.69
N THR A 119 -2.86 9.29 -7.93
CA THR A 119 -1.66 10.00 -8.42
C THR A 119 -1.04 9.23 -9.59
N ILE A 120 -0.83 7.92 -9.44
CA ILE A 120 -0.29 7.05 -10.50
C ILE A 120 -1.20 7.07 -11.73
N ALA A 121 -2.52 6.93 -11.56
CA ALA A 121 -3.46 6.95 -12.67
C ALA A 121 -3.46 8.29 -13.42
N ILE A 122 -3.37 9.41 -12.69
CA ILE A 122 -3.23 10.74 -13.28
C ILE A 122 -1.92 10.86 -14.07
N LEU A 123 -0.80 10.41 -13.52
CA LEU A 123 0.49 10.45 -14.21
C LEU A 123 0.52 9.59 -15.48
N LEU A 124 -0.10 8.41 -15.43
CA LEU A 124 -0.30 7.57 -16.61
C LEU A 124 -1.11 8.30 -17.67
N ARG A 125 -2.21 8.95 -17.29
CA ARG A 125 -3.06 9.71 -18.20
C ARG A 125 -2.34 10.93 -18.79
N GLU A 126 -1.60 11.67 -17.97
CA GLU A 126 -0.83 12.85 -18.40
C GLU A 126 0.33 12.50 -19.34
N SER A 127 0.87 11.29 -19.25
CA SER A 127 1.99 10.88 -20.09
C SER A 127 1.65 10.87 -21.59
N GLY A 128 0.40 10.56 -21.96
CA GLY A 128 -0.01 10.35 -23.35
C GLY A 128 0.69 9.20 -24.07
N LEU A 129 1.45 8.36 -23.34
CA LEU A 129 2.28 7.30 -23.94
C LEU A 129 1.51 6.01 -24.20
N PHE A 130 0.29 5.89 -23.67
CA PHE A 130 -0.44 4.63 -23.55
C PHE A 130 -1.89 4.73 -24.04
N ASP A 131 -2.19 5.65 -24.96
CA ASP A 131 -3.56 5.94 -25.41
C ASP A 131 -4.30 4.71 -25.98
N ASP A 132 -3.58 3.73 -26.53
CA ASP A 132 -4.14 2.49 -27.08
C ASP A 132 -3.88 1.25 -26.21
N TRP A 133 -3.47 1.44 -24.95
CA TRP A 133 -3.21 0.36 -24.00
C TRP A 133 -4.36 0.20 -23.01
N LEU A 134 -4.57 -1.03 -22.57
CA LEU A 134 -5.38 -1.30 -21.39
C LEU A 134 -4.58 -0.95 -20.13
N LEU A 135 -4.91 0.19 -19.53
CA LEU A 135 -4.29 0.66 -18.29
C LEU A 135 -5.11 0.20 -17.08
N ARG A 136 -4.43 -0.35 -16.08
CA ARG A 136 -5.03 -0.66 -14.78
C ARG A 136 -4.10 -0.28 -13.65
N VAL A 137 -4.62 0.45 -12.68
CA VAL A 137 -3.94 0.75 -11.41
C VAL A 137 -4.70 0.05 -10.29
N VAL A 138 -4.05 -0.85 -9.58
CA VAL A 138 -4.64 -1.57 -8.46
C VAL A 138 -4.11 -0.98 -7.17
N GLY A 139 -5.01 -0.64 -6.25
CA GLY A 139 -4.68 -0.35 -4.87
C GLY A 139 -5.05 -1.51 -3.96
N SER A 140 -4.16 -1.90 -3.06
CA SER A 140 -4.54 -2.82 -2.01
C SER A 140 -4.05 -2.35 -0.65
N ASP A 141 -4.85 -2.58 0.38
CA ASP A 141 -4.48 -2.28 1.77
C ASP A 141 -5.07 -3.33 2.71
N ILE A 142 -4.47 -3.50 3.89
CA ILE A 142 -4.98 -4.42 4.90
C ILE A 142 -6.26 -3.87 5.55
N SER A 143 -6.40 -2.54 5.63
CA SER A 143 -7.53 -1.86 6.27
C SER A 143 -8.72 -1.69 5.31
N ARG A 144 -9.90 -2.18 5.71
CA ARG A 144 -11.12 -2.03 4.91
C ARG A 144 -11.60 -0.59 4.90
N GLN A 145 -11.41 0.11 6.02
CA GLN A 145 -11.83 1.49 6.16
C GLN A 145 -11.17 2.39 5.11
N VAL A 146 -9.86 2.27 4.94
CA VAL A 146 -9.13 3.08 3.96
C VAL A 146 -9.40 2.64 2.52
N VAL A 147 -9.56 1.34 2.26
CA VAL A 147 -10.00 0.83 0.95
C VAL A 147 -11.39 1.36 0.58
N SER A 148 -12.33 1.40 1.53
CA SER A 148 -13.67 1.96 1.33
C SER A 148 -13.60 3.47 1.05
N HIS A 149 -12.71 4.20 1.74
CA HIS A 149 -12.43 5.59 1.43
C HIS A 149 -11.88 5.75 0.00
N ALA A 150 -10.89 4.95 -0.38
CA ALA A 150 -10.26 5.00 -1.70
C ALA A 150 -11.27 4.80 -2.83
N ARG A 151 -12.22 3.87 -2.68
CA ARG A 151 -13.33 3.66 -3.64
C ARG A 151 -14.26 4.87 -3.77
N ARG A 152 -14.51 5.59 -2.68
CA ARG A 152 -15.32 6.82 -2.69
C ARG A 152 -14.61 7.98 -3.39
N ALA A 153 -13.27 7.96 -3.43
CA ALA A 153 -12.44 8.90 -4.17
C ALA A 153 -12.71 10.37 -3.80
N ALA A 154 -12.94 10.65 -2.52
CA ALA A 154 -13.41 11.94 -2.02
C ALA A 154 -12.46 12.49 -0.95
N TYR A 155 -11.74 13.55 -1.30
CA TYR A 155 -10.62 14.07 -0.53
C TYR A 155 -10.88 15.46 0.02
N GLY A 156 -10.31 15.78 1.18
CA GLY A 156 -10.30 17.13 1.74
C GLY A 156 -9.04 17.90 1.34
N HIS A 157 -8.98 19.19 1.67
CA HIS A 157 -7.84 20.05 1.33
C HIS A 157 -6.48 19.50 1.80
N ASN A 158 -6.42 18.83 2.96
CA ASN A 158 -5.16 18.30 3.49
C ASN A 158 -4.51 17.23 2.59
N SER A 159 -5.30 16.50 1.78
CA SER A 159 -4.77 15.53 0.81
C SER A 159 -4.04 16.21 -0.36
N PHE A 160 -4.22 17.53 -0.56
CA PHE A 160 -3.63 18.31 -1.66
C PHE A 160 -2.45 19.18 -1.23
N ARG A 161 -1.94 19.04 0.00
CA ARG A 161 -0.93 19.94 0.59
C ARG A 161 0.38 20.10 -0.19
N THR A 162 0.71 19.16 -1.08
CA THR A 162 1.86 19.24 -2.00
C THR A 162 1.45 19.11 -3.47
N THR A 163 0.15 19.13 -3.76
CA THR A 163 -0.37 18.90 -5.12
C THR A 163 -0.37 20.20 -5.90
N ASP A 164 0.19 20.18 -7.12
CA ASP A 164 0.05 21.31 -8.03
C ASP A 164 -1.44 21.57 -8.34
N SER A 165 -1.83 22.84 -8.22
CA SER A 165 -3.18 23.31 -8.49
C SER A 165 -3.70 22.93 -9.89
N TYR A 166 -2.81 22.74 -10.87
CA TYR A 166 -3.12 22.22 -12.19
C TYR A 166 -3.78 20.84 -12.12
N PHE A 167 -3.17 19.88 -11.40
CA PHE A 167 -3.73 18.53 -11.28
C PHE A 167 -5.05 18.55 -10.51
N GLN A 168 -5.13 19.33 -9.43
CA GLN A 168 -6.37 19.48 -8.67
C GLN A 168 -7.52 19.97 -9.56
N ARG A 169 -7.32 21.07 -10.31
CA ARG A 169 -8.36 21.62 -11.20
C ARG A 169 -8.73 20.69 -12.35
N LYS A 170 -7.76 19.96 -12.90
CA LYS A 170 -7.97 19.12 -14.09
C LYS A 170 -8.64 17.78 -13.75
N TYR A 171 -8.27 17.19 -12.62
CA TYR A 171 -8.60 15.79 -12.28
C TYR A 171 -9.60 15.61 -11.15
N PHE A 172 -10.01 16.68 -10.49
CA PHE A 172 -10.95 16.64 -9.38
C PHE A 172 -12.12 17.59 -9.61
N ARG A 173 -13.28 17.24 -9.05
CA ARG A 173 -14.47 18.08 -9.01
C ARG A 173 -14.78 18.42 -7.57
N GLU A 174 -14.90 19.71 -7.28
CA GLU A 174 -15.29 20.16 -5.94
C GLU A 174 -16.81 20.07 -5.79
N GLN A 175 -17.26 19.40 -4.72
CA GLN A 175 -18.66 19.29 -4.34
C GLN A 175 -18.74 19.25 -2.81
N GLU A 176 -19.57 20.12 -2.21
CA GLU A 176 -19.83 20.15 -0.76
C GLU A 176 -18.55 20.21 0.10
N GLY A 177 -17.55 20.97 -0.33
CA GLY A 177 -16.27 21.13 0.38
C GLY A 177 -15.33 19.92 0.31
N LYS A 178 -15.60 18.96 -0.60
CA LYS A 178 -14.72 17.83 -0.91
C LYS A 178 -14.36 17.80 -2.38
N PHE A 179 -13.24 17.18 -2.69
CA PHE A 179 -12.72 17.00 -4.05
C PHE A 179 -12.88 15.54 -4.47
N TYR A 180 -13.72 15.30 -5.46
CA TYR A 180 -13.98 13.98 -6.01
C TYR A 180 -13.12 13.74 -7.25
N VAL A 181 -12.42 12.61 -7.31
CA VAL A 181 -11.65 12.22 -8.51
C VAL A 181 -12.61 12.07 -9.69
N ARG A 182 -12.22 12.55 -10.87
CA ARG A 182 -13.01 12.38 -12.09
C ARG A 182 -13.18 10.91 -12.48
N GLU A 183 -14.33 10.62 -13.08
CA GLU A 183 -14.73 9.24 -13.40
C GLU A 183 -13.80 8.54 -14.41
N ASP A 184 -13.22 9.28 -15.36
CA ASP A 184 -12.26 8.74 -16.32
C ASP A 184 -10.97 8.22 -15.65
N ILE A 185 -10.50 8.89 -14.60
CA ILE A 185 -9.39 8.40 -13.78
C ILE A 185 -9.84 7.25 -12.87
N ARG A 186 -11.02 7.35 -12.25
CA ARG A 186 -11.55 6.30 -11.37
C ARG A 186 -11.74 4.98 -12.11
N ALA A 187 -12.15 5.01 -13.37
CA ALA A 187 -12.36 3.83 -14.20
C ALA A 187 -11.06 3.03 -14.47
N MET A 188 -9.89 3.66 -14.36
CA MET A 188 -8.58 3.00 -14.46
C MET A 188 -8.19 2.29 -13.15
N CYS A 189 -8.86 2.60 -12.04
CA CYS A 189 -8.46 2.20 -10.70
C CYS A 189 -9.35 1.07 -10.16
N SER A 190 -8.75 0.12 -9.45
CA SER A 190 -9.49 -0.87 -8.67
C SER A 190 -8.88 -1.06 -7.29
N PHE A 191 -9.72 -1.31 -6.28
CA PHE A 191 -9.26 -1.39 -4.89
C PHE A 191 -9.70 -2.70 -4.24
N GLY A 192 -8.80 -3.34 -3.50
CA GLY A 192 -9.05 -4.59 -2.78
C GLY A 192 -8.47 -4.57 -1.37
N GLN A 193 -9.12 -5.29 -0.44
CA GLN A 193 -8.49 -5.59 0.85
C GLN A 193 -7.48 -6.72 0.63
N LEU A 194 -6.23 -6.51 1.04
CA LEU A 194 -5.18 -7.51 0.94
C LEU A 194 -4.18 -7.32 2.08
N ASN A 195 -3.98 -8.36 2.86
CA ASN A 195 -2.82 -8.47 3.72
C ASN A 195 -1.62 -8.92 2.88
N LEU A 196 -0.53 -8.16 2.88
CA LEU A 196 0.64 -8.48 2.07
C LEU A 196 1.32 -9.79 2.48
N LEU A 197 1.14 -10.24 3.74
CA LEU A 197 1.59 -11.57 4.15
C LEU A 197 0.81 -12.71 3.49
N SER A 198 -0.40 -12.46 2.97
CA SER A 198 -1.16 -13.43 2.17
C SER A 198 -0.63 -13.49 0.73
N THR A 199 0.67 -13.81 0.58
CA THR A 199 1.40 -13.78 -0.70
C THR A 199 0.78 -14.66 -1.78
N GLU A 200 0.12 -15.77 -1.39
CA GLU A 200 -0.64 -16.65 -2.29
C GLU A 200 -1.81 -15.94 -3.00
N ARG A 201 -2.27 -14.80 -2.47
CA ARG A 201 -3.36 -14.03 -3.08
C ARG A 201 -2.88 -13.03 -4.13
N PHE A 202 -1.56 -12.87 -4.30
CA PHE A 202 -1.02 -11.94 -5.30
C PHE A 202 -1.33 -12.44 -6.73
N ASP A 203 -1.52 -13.75 -6.91
CA ASP A 203 -1.90 -14.35 -8.20
C ASP A 203 -3.23 -13.79 -8.75
N VAL A 204 -4.15 -13.36 -7.87
CA VAL A 204 -5.42 -12.73 -8.27
C VAL A 204 -5.21 -11.38 -8.96
N LEU A 205 -4.10 -10.69 -8.67
CA LEU A 205 -3.71 -9.44 -9.33
C LEU A 205 -3.16 -9.71 -10.74
N GLY A 206 -2.57 -10.88 -10.95
CA GLY A 206 -1.79 -11.22 -12.14
C GLY A 206 -0.42 -10.55 -12.15
N ARG A 207 0.30 -10.67 -13.28
CA ARG A 207 1.65 -10.09 -13.40
C ARG A 207 1.61 -8.57 -13.56
N CYS A 208 2.39 -7.89 -12.74
CA CYS A 208 2.49 -6.42 -12.69
C CYS A 208 3.70 -5.90 -13.46
N ASP A 209 3.62 -4.66 -13.92
CA ASP A 209 4.73 -3.96 -14.57
C ASP A 209 5.49 -3.06 -13.62
N VAL A 210 4.75 -2.47 -12.70
CA VAL A 210 5.28 -1.62 -11.65
C VAL A 210 4.55 -1.92 -10.36
N ILE A 211 5.30 -2.10 -9.28
CA ILE A 211 4.79 -2.18 -7.92
C ILE A 211 5.32 -0.95 -7.16
N PHE A 212 4.40 -0.18 -6.57
CA PHE A 212 4.70 0.80 -5.54
C PHE A 212 4.40 0.14 -4.19
N CYS A 213 5.36 0.15 -3.27
CA CYS A 213 5.18 -0.31 -1.90
C CYS A 213 5.94 0.65 -0.97
N ARG A 214 5.40 1.87 -0.81
CA ARG A 214 6.09 2.97 -0.13
C ARG A 214 5.56 3.22 1.28
N ASN A 215 6.49 3.37 2.21
CA ASN A 215 6.24 3.62 3.64
C ASN A 215 5.40 2.53 4.32
N VAL A 216 5.60 1.26 3.92
CA VAL A 216 4.83 0.09 4.41
C VAL A 216 5.77 -0.93 5.04
N LEU A 217 6.80 -1.35 4.31
CA LEU A 217 7.76 -2.37 4.73
C LEU A 217 8.51 -1.94 5.99
N MET A 218 8.68 -0.64 6.23
CA MET A 218 9.35 -0.12 7.45
C MET A 218 8.68 -0.54 8.77
N TYR A 219 7.40 -0.95 8.74
CA TYR A 219 6.69 -1.45 9.92
C TYR A 219 6.81 -2.96 10.13
N LEU A 220 7.29 -3.69 9.11
CA LEU A 220 7.26 -5.14 9.06
C LEU A 220 8.57 -5.77 9.53
N SER A 221 8.46 -6.98 10.05
CA SER A 221 9.61 -7.78 10.46
C SER A 221 10.52 -8.13 9.29
N GLY A 222 11.77 -8.52 9.59
CA GLY A 222 12.71 -8.97 8.56
C GLY A 222 12.17 -10.16 7.74
N GLU A 223 11.57 -11.14 8.42
CA GLU A 223 10.94 -12.31 7.77
C GLU A 223 9.76 -11.92 6.88
N ALA A 224 8.85 -11.07 7.40
CA ALA A 224 7.70 -10.59 6.66
C ALA A 224 8.12 -9.82 5.41
N ARG A 225 9.09 -8.90 5.55
CA ARG A 225 9.67 -8.16 4.42
C ARG A 225 10.26 -9.09 3.38
N HIS A 226 11.07 -10.06 3.79
CA HIS A 226 11.67 -11.03 2.87
C HIS A 226 10.59 -11.78 2.08
N ARG A 227 9.61 -12.39 2.78
CA ARG A 227 8.52 -13.12 2.15
C ARG A 227 7.72 -12.27 1.16
N ILE A 228 7.39 -11.03 1.53
CA ILE A 228 6.62 -10.11 0.67
C ILE A 228 7.43 -9.70 -0.57
N VAL A 229 8.71 -9.37 -0.39
CA VAL A 229 9.58 -8.94 -1.49
C VAL A 229 9.86 -10.07 -2.48
N GLU A 230 10.03 -11.30 -2.01
CA GLU A 230 10.12 -12.48 -2.89
C GLU A 230 8.83 -12.66 -3.70
N ALA A 231 7.66 -12.49 -3.08
CA ALA A 231 6.39 -12.53 -3.80
C ALA A 231 6.22 -11.35 -4.78
N PHE A 232 6.72 -10.15 -4.46
CA PHE A 232 6.77 -9.03 -5.41
C PHE A 232 7.63 -9.35 -6.62
N TYR A 233 8.79 -9.98 -6.42
CA TYR A 233 9.65 -10.41 -7.52
C TYR A 233 8.90 -11.33 -8.47
N ASP A 234 8.23 -12.35 -7.93
CA ASP A 234 7.50 -13.32 -8.74
C ASP A 234 6.28 -12.69 -9.43
N THR A 235 5.67 -11.68 -8.80
CA THR A 235 4.53 -10.91 -9.34
C THR A 235 4.95 -9.96 -10.47
N LEU A 236 6.15 -9.40 -10.45
CA LEU A 236 6.63 -8.49 -11.49
C LEU A 236 6.93 -9.25 -12.79
N ASN A 237 6.56 -8.66 -13.93
CA ASN A 237 7.06 -9.07 -15.23
C ASN A 237 8.59 -8.88 -15.28
N PRO A 238 9.34 -9.67 -16.07
CA PRO A 238 10.74 -9.38 -16.34
C PRO A 238 10.94 -7.94 -16.82
N GLY A 239 11.95 -7.27 -16.26
CA GLY A 239 12.17 -5.82 -16.43
C GLY A 239 11.18 -4.93 -15.67
N GLY A 240 10.24 -5.47 -14.89
CA GLY A 240 9.28 -4.70 -14.11
C GLY A 240 9.93 -3.98 -12.93
N TYR A 241 9.33 -2.89 -12.47
CA TYR A 241 9.90 -2.00 -11.46
C TYR A 241 9.25 -2.15 -10.09
N LEU A 242 10.03 -2.04 -9.02
CA LEU A 242 9.59 -1.94 -7.64
C LEU A 242 10.11 -0.61 -7.06
N LEU A 243 9.18 0.24 -6.64
CA LEU A 243 9.45 1.51 -5.98
C LEU A 243 9.09 1.41 -4.50
N LEU A 244 10.06 1.72 -3.64
CA LEU A 244 9.92 1.72 -2.18
C LEU A 244 10.03 3.15 -1.64
N GLY A 245 9.56 3.40 -0.42
CA GLY A 245 9.66 4.73 0.19
C GLY A 245 11.10 5.09 0.54
N HIS A 246 11.36 6.38 0.76
CA HIS A 246 12.72 6.93 0.98
C HIS A 246 13.57 6.20 2.04
N SER A 247 12.93 5.70 3.11
CA SER A 247 13.61 5.03 4.23
C SER A 247 13.69 3.51 4.09
N GLU A 248 13.23 2.95 2.97
CA GLU A 248 13.09 1.51 2.75
C GLU A 248 14.14 1.00 1.76
N SER A 249 14.67 -0.19 2.03
CA SER A 249 15.70 -0.79 1.19
C SER A 249 15.58 -2.30 1.19
N LEU A 250 15.96 -2.92 0.06
CA LEU A 250 16.11 -4.37 -0.05
C LEU A 250 17.50 -4.87 0.41
N LEU A 251 18.38 -3.97 0.86
CA LEU A 251 19.64 -4.35 1.49
C LEU A 251 19.37 -5.27 2.68
N ASN A 252 20.05 -6.42 2.70
CA ASN A 252 19.84 -7.50 3.66
C ASN A 252 18.46 -8.18 3.62
N VAL A 253 17.65 -7.93 2.57
CA VAL A 253 16.38 -8.62 2.32
C VAL A 253 16.55 -9.64 1.20
N THR A 254 17.02 -9.23 0.03
CA THR A 254 17.24 -10.12 -1.13
C THR A 254 18.21 -9.49 -2.12
N THR A 255 18.82 -10.30 -2.98
CA THR A 255 19.73 -9.87 -4.06
C THR A 255 19.16 -10.14 -5.46
N ARG A 256 17.90 -10.57 -5.57
CA ARG A 256 17.29 -10.96 -6.86
C ARG A 256 17.01 -9.76 -7.79
N PHE A 257 16.88 -8.55 -7.25
CA PHE A 257 16.58 -7.34 -8.02
C PHE A 257 17.84 -6.62 -8.50
N ASP A 258 17.81 -6.11 -9.73
CA ASP A 258 18.76 -5.10 -10.21
C ASP A 258 18.48 -3.77 -9.51
N LEU A 259 19.54 -3.07 -9.12
CA LEU A 259 19.45 -1.69 -8.66
C LEU A 259 19.59 -0.75 -9.86
N VAL A 260 18.57 0.08 -10.11
CA VAL A 260 18.54 1.02 -11.24
C VAL A 260 18.63 2.44 -10.72
N HIS A 261 19.69 3.13 -11.12
CA HIS A 261 19.89 4.55 -10.83
C HIS A 261 19.17 5.38 -11.89
N LEU A 262 18.11 6.06 -11.47
CA LEU A 262 17.39 7.06 -12.26
C LEU A 262 17.94 8.45 -11.92
N SER A 263 17.55 9.46 -12.70
CA SER A 263 18.05 10.83 -12.51
C SER A 263 17.70 11.44 -11.15
N LYS A 264 16.55 11.04 -10.57
CA LYS A 264 16.00 11.57 -9.32
C LYS A 264 15.82 10.54 -8.22
N ASP A 265 15.95 9.25 -8.53
CA ASP A 265 15.67 8.17 -7.58
C ASP A 265 16.50 6.92 -7.85
N LEU A 266 16.48 6.01 -6.87
CA LEU A 266 17.06 4.68 -6.94
C LEU A 266 15.95 3.65 -6.79
N VAL A 267 15.67 2.90 -7.86
CA VAL A 267 14.57 1.91 -7.87
C VAL A 267 15.10 0.50 -8.07
N TYR A 268 14.26 -0.48 -7.77
CA TYR A 268 14.56 -1.89 -7.99
C TYR A 268 13.89 -2.37 -9.26
N ARG A 269 14.55 -3.25 -10.01
CA ARG A 269 13.99 -3.83 -11.23
C ARG A 269 14.16 -5.35 -11.21
N ARG A 270 13.10 -6.08 -11.56
CA ARG A 270 13.24 -7.50 -11.86
C ARG A 270 14.14 -7.63 -13.10
N PRO A 271 15.20 -8.44 -13.09
CA PRO A 271 16.04 -8.66 -14.28
C PRO A 271 15.21 -9.07 -15.51
N LEU A 272 15.74 -8.78 -16.70
CA LEU A 272 14.99 -8.98 -17.96
C LEU A 272 14.80 -10.45 -18.36
N GLU A 273 15.62 -11.37 -17.83
CA GLU A 273 15.83 -12.76 -18.30
C GLU A 273 16.20 -12.87 -19.79
#